data_AF-A0A327SV81-F1
#
_entry.id   AF-A0A327SV81-F1
#
_cell.length_a   1.000
_cell.length_b   1.000
_cell.length_c   1.000
_cell.angle_alpha   90.00
_cell.angle_beta   90.00
_cell.angle_gamma   90.00
#
_symmetry.space_group_name_H-M   'P 1'
#
loop_
_entity.id
_entity.type
_entity.pdbx_description
1 polymer ?
#
loop_
_entity_poly.entity_id
_entity_poly.type
_entity_poly.pdbx_seq_one_letter_code
_entity_poly.pdbx_strand_id
1 'polypeptide(L)'
;MDSLPAPGPVTLVQHPDEEQRQALRLDHQDTPYETDEREQRALARAAEAGRAAARWVRELAGRQGEHTHAQALLNAAEAVEAASGTAIVPGGQGVPGEEGGAPGTDHRQALLPGVLLGPVHHTQDVETLPALTGTERLDLVAACTLAAAMPSTTLGYYPLELEALTGALEAAVRSGRGILTGHRVRQR
;
A
#
# COMPACT_ATOMS: atom_id res chain seq x y z
N MET A 1 18.66 -10.01 65.23
CA MET A 1 17.39 -9.56 64.64
C MET A 1 17.64 -8.15 64.17
N ASP A 2 18.05 -7.99 62.91
CA ASP A 2 18.35 -6.69 62.32
C ASP A 2 17.06 -6.07 61.76
N SER A 3 16.75 -4.86 62.22
CA SER A 3 15.62 -4.05 61.76
C SER A 3 15.90 -3.50 60.36
N LEU A 4 15.01 -3.78 59.41
CA LEU A 4 15.04 -3.18 58.07
C LEU A 4 14.72 -1.67 58.15
N PRO A 5 15.39 -0.82 57.36
CA PRO A 5 15.09 0.61 57.32
C PRO A 5 13.76 0.89 56.61
N ALA A 6 13.03 1.90 57.11
CA ALA A 6 11.75 2.33 56.55
C ALA A 6 11.92 2.92 55.13
N PRO A 7 10.96 2.69 54.22
CA PRO A 7 11.02 3.27 52.88
C PRO A 7 10.86 4.79 52.93
N GLY A 8 11.75 5.51 52.25
CA GLY A 8 11.67 6.96 52.07
C GLY A 8 10.45 7.38 51.24
N PRO A 9 10.07 8.68 51.27
CA PRO A 9 8.91 9.17 50.56
C PRO A 9 9.08 8.98 49.05
N VAL A 10 8.13 8.28 48.44
CA VAL A 10 8.01 8.13 46.99
C VAL A 10 7.70 9.51 46.41
N THR A 11 8.67 10.11 45.70
CA THR A 11 8.39 11.26 44.83
C THR A 11 7.48 10.76 43.71
N LEU A 12 6.19 11.04 43.81
CA LEU A 12 5.27 10.94 42.68
C LEU A 12 5.81 11.87 41.59
N VAL A 13 6.40 11.28 40.55
CA VAL A 13 6.62 11.96 39.28
C VAL A 13 5.24 12.45 38.85
N GLN A 14 5.00 13.75 38.94
CA GLN A 14 3.76 14.34 38.48
C GLN A 14 3.64 14.00 36.99
N HIS A 15 2.69 13.12 36.66
CA HIS A 15 2.28 12.92 35.29
C HIS A 15 1.81 14.28 34.78
N PRO A 16 2.30 14.77 33.62
CA PRO A 16 1.85 16.04 33.09
C PRO A 16 0.34 15.99 32.91
N ASP A 17 -0.33 17.03 33.40
CA ASP A 17 -1.78 17.19 33.33
C ASP A 17 -2.26 16.97 31.90
N GLU A 18 -3.45 16.37 31.73
CA GLU A 18 -4.01 16.07 30.40
C GLU A 18 -4.07 17.31 29.50
N GLU A 19 -4.21 18.51 30.08
CA GLU A 19 -4.12 19.79 29.38
C GLU A 19 -2.75 20.07 28.76
N GLN A 20 -1.63 19.72 29.42
CA GLN A 20 -0.29 19.87 28.85
C GLN A 20 -0.03 18.86 27.73
N ARG A 21 -0.58 17.64 27.84
CA ARG A 21 -0.54 16.64 26.74
C ARG A 21 -1.39 17.08 25.56
N GLN A 22 -2.50 17.77 25.81
CA GLN A 22 -3.38 18.29 24.78
C GLN A 22 -2.78 19.54 24.12
N ALA A 23 -2.12 20.41 24.88
CA ALA A 23 -1.35 21.54 24.33
C ALA A 23 -0.16 21.08 23.46
N LEU A 24 0.60 20.07 23.89
CA LEU A 24 1.67 19.47 23.08
C LEU A 24 1.16 18.78 21.80
N ARG A 25 -0.07 18.25 21.81
CA ARG A 25 -0.71 17.68 20.61
C ARG A 25 -1.17 18.77 19.64
N LEU A 26 -1.66 19.89 20.14
CA LEU A 26 -2.13 21.01 19.33
C LEU A 26 -0.96 21.79 18.70
N ASP A 27 0.17 21.93 19.40
CA ASP A 27 1.34 22.68 18.91
C ASP A 27 2.14 21.93 17.82
N HIS A 28 1.85 20.64 17.60
CA HIS A 28 2.45 19.83 16.53
C HIS A 28 1.54 19.65 15.31
N GLN A 29 0.33 20.22 15.30
CA GLN A 29 -0.64 20.01 14.22
C GLN A 29 -0.62 21.06 13.10
N ASP A 30 0.09 22.18 13.28
CA ASP A 30 0.01 23.32 12.34
C ASP A 30 1.33 23.65 11.62
N THR A 31 2.38 22.83 11.73
CA THR A 31 3.53 22.98 10.82
C THR A 31 3.24 22.21 9.53
N PRO A 32 3.14 22.89 8.36
CA PRO A 32 3.01 22.18 7.09
C PRO A 32 4.20 21.24 6.94
N TYR A 33 3.92 19.96 6.74
CA TYR A 33 4.95 18.97 6.43
C TYR A 33 5.62 19.38 5.12
N GLU A 34 6.85 19.88 5.19
CA GLU A 34 7.64 20.21 4.01
C GLU A 34 8.27 18.93 3.47
N THR A 35 7.67 18.39 2.40
CA THR A 35 8.23 17.25 1.65
C THR A 35 9.58 17.65 1.06
N ASP A 36 10.66 16.97 1.44
CA ASP A 36 11.98 17.22 0.87
C ASP A 36 12.06 16.76 -0.60
N GLU A 37 13.08 17.21 -1.36
CA GLU A 37 13.21 16.86 -2.78
C GLU A 37 13.27 15.34 -3.04
N ARG A 38 13.84 14.57 -2.09
CA ARG A 38 14.00 13.13 -2.22
C ARG A 38 12.65 12.44 -2.08
N GLU A 39 11.85 12.89 -1.13
CA GLU A 39 10.51 12.42 -0.88
C GLU A 39 9.57 12.76 -2.05
N GLN A 40 9.65 13.97 -2.61
CA GLN A 40 8.91 14.35 -3.82
C GLN A 40 9.25 13.44 -5.02
N ARG A 41 10.54 13.10 -5.19
CA ARG A 41 10.97 12.16 -6.23
C ARG A 41 10.44 10.74 -5.99
N ALA A 42 10.46 10.27 -4.74
CA ALA A 42 9.92 8.96 -4.38
C ALA A 42 8.41 8.87 -4.65
N LEU A 43 7.65 9.90 -4.25
CA LEU A 43 6.22 10.04 -4.55
C LEU A 43 5.91 10.05 -6.05
N ALA A 44 6.65 10.87 -6.82
CA ALA A 44 6.47 10.94 -8.26
C ALA A 44 6.76 9.60 -8.95
N ARG A 45 7.78 8.87 -8.45
CA ARG A 45 8.14 7.55 -8.95
C ARG A 45 7.07 6.50 -8.61
N ALA A 46 6.56 6.50 -7.39
CA ALA A 46 5.46 5.62 -6.97
C ALA A 46 4.21 5.84 -7.83
N ALA A 47 3.84 7.10 -8.07
CA ALA A 47 2.69 7.45 -8.90
C ALA A 47 2.85 6.99 -10.36
N GLU A 48 4.05 7.12 -10.93
CA GLU A 48 4.32 6.63 -12.29
C GLU A 48 4.28 5.11 -12.37
N ALA A 49 4.88 4.42 -11.41
CA ALA A 49 4.83 2.97 -11.34
C ALA A 49 3.39 2.45 -11.13
N GLY A 50 2.60 3.13 -10.30
CA GLY A 50 1.18 2.88 -10.11
C GLY A 50 0.38 3.00 -11.40
N ARG A 51 0.57 4.08 -12.17
CA ARG A 51 -0.05 4.25 -13.50
C ARG A 51 0.36 3.15 -14.48
N ALA A 52 1.64 2.75 -14.46
CA ALA A 52 2.13 1.69 -15.32
C ALA A 52 1.52 0.32 -14.95
N ALA A 53 1.38 0.04 -13.65
CA ALA A 53 0.71 -1.15 -13.13
C ALA A 53 -0.78 -1.15 -13.47
N ALA A 54 -1.50 -0.06 -13.22
CA ALA A 54 -2.89 0.09 -13.58
C ALA A 54 -3.13 -0.11 -15.09
N ARG A 55 -2.25 0.41 -15.95
CA ARG A 55 -2.29 0.17 -17.40
C ARG A 55 -2.17 -1.32 -17.72
N TRP A 56 -1.22 -2.02 -17.10
CA TRP A 56 -1.10 -3.47 -17.26
C TRP A 56 -2.38 -4.20 -16.83
N VAL A 57 -2.96 -3.85 -15.69
CA VAL A 57 -4.22 -4.47 -15.24
C VAL A 57 -5.38 -4.19 -16.22
N ARG A 58 -5.45 -2.99 -16.81
CA ARG A 58 -6.40 -2.68 -17.89
C ARG A 58 -6.16 -3.52 -19.16
N GLU A 59 -4.90 -3.81 -19.50
CA GLU A 59 -4.57 -4.76 -20.58
C GLU A 59 -5.09 -6.17 -20.24
N LEU A 60 -4.97 -6.62 -18.99
CA LEU A 60 -5.56 -7.88 -18.54
C LEU A 60 -7.08 -7.88 -18.68
N ALA A 61 -7.74 -6.78 -18.31
CA ALA A 61 -9.19 -6.60 -18.41
C ALA A 61 -9.68 -6.69 -19.86
N GLY A 62 -8.96 -6.06 -20.81
CA GLY A 62 -9.32 -6.08 -22.23
C GLY A 62 -9.24 -7.46 -22.90
N ARG A 63 -8.61 -8.46 -22.25
CA ARG A 63 -8.55 -9.84 -22.73
C ARG A 63 -9.67 -10.73 -22.19
N GLN A 64 -10.48 -10.22 -21.26
CA GLN A 64 -11.54 -11.01 -20.65
C GLN A 64 -12.72 -11.14 -21.61
N GLY A 65 -13.22 -12.37 -21.78
CA GLY A 65 -14.47 -12.62 -22.51
C GLY A 65 -15.72 -12.30 -21.69
N GLU A 66 -15.60 -12.35 -20.36
CA GLU A 66 -16.71 -12.09 -19.43
C GLU A 66 -16.65 -10.67 -18.86
N HIS A 67 -17.79 -9.98 -18.90
CA HIS A 67 -17.91 -8.59 -18.46
C HIS A 67 -17.58 -8.41 -16.97
N THR A 68 -18.02 -9.34 -16.13
CA THR A 68 -17.76 -9.32 -14.68
C THR A 68 -16.27 -9.40 -14.37
N HIS A 69 -15.52 -10.27 -15.07
CA HIS A 69 -14.07 -10.37 -14.92
C HIS A 69 -13.35 -9.11 -15.41
N ALA A 70 -13.78 -8.54 -16.54
CA ALA A 70 -13.25 -7.27 -17.02
C ALA A 70 -13.46 -6.15 -15.99
N GLN A 71 -14.67 -6.03 -15.44
CA GLN A 71 -15.00 -4.99 -14.48
C GLN A 71 -14.20 -5.12 -13.17
N ALA A 72 -14.04 -6.34 -12.64
CA ALA A 72 -13.22 -6.57 -11.45
C ALA A 72 -11.77 -6.10 -11.65
N LEU A 73 -11.18 -6.39 -12.81
CA LEU A 73 -9.84 -5.93 -13.16
C LEU A 73 -9.76 -4.40 -13.37
N LEU A 74 -10.80 -3.78 -13.95
CA LEU A 74 -10.85 -2.31 -14.07
C LEU A 74 -10.91 -1.63 -12.70
N ASN A 75 -11.75 -2.13 -11.79
CA ASN A 75 -11.82 -1.62 -10.42
C ASN A 75 -10.46 -1.77 -9.70
N ALA A 76 -9.78 -2.90 -9.90
CA ALA A 76 -8.44 -3.11 -9.37
C ALA A 76 -7.41 -2.15 -9.96
N ALA A 77 -7.47 -1.85 -11.26
CA ALA A 77 -6.59 -0.89 -11.90
C ALA A 77 -6.75 0.52 -11.32
N GLU A 78 -7.99 0.97 -11.13
CA GLU A 78 -8.29 2.25 -10.48
C GLU A 78 -7.76 2.29 -9.05
N ALA A 79 -7.98 1.22 -8.29
CA ALA A 79 -7.50 1.12 -6.92
C ALA A 79 -5.96 1.13 -6.82
N VAL A 80 -5.25 0.45 -7.73
CA VAL A 80 -3.78 0.47 -7.80
C VAL A 80 -3.27 1.88 -8.08
N GLU A 81 -3.90 2.58 -9.02
CA GLU A 81 -3.52 3.95 -9.40
C GLU A 81 -3.74 4.93 -8.23
N ALA A 82 -4.87 4.84 -7.54
CA ALA A 82 -5.17 5.65 -6.36
C ALA A 82 -4.22 5.34 -5.19
N ALA A 83 -4.00 4.05 -4.88
CA ALA A 83 -3.18 3.62 -3.75
C ALA A 83 -1.70 3.97 -3.90
N SER A 84 -1.19 3.99 -5.13
CA SER A 84 0.21 4.32 -5.44
C SER A 84 0.43 5.83 -5.69
N GLY A 85 -0.62 6.65 -5.58
CA GLY A 85 -0.59 8.06 -5.90
C GLY A 85 -1.29 8.90 -4.83
N THR A 86 -2.55 9.26 -5.08
CA THR A 86 -3.30 10.22 -4.26
C THR A 86 -3.56 9.74 -2.83
N ALA A 87 -3.52 8.44 -2.56
CA ALA A 87 -3.70 7.90 -1.22
C ALA A 87 -2.42 7.85 -0.38
N ILE A 88 -1.25 8.13 -0.97
CA ILE A 88 0.00 8.19 -0.21
C ILE A 88 0.09 9.56 0.48
N VAL A 89 0.04 9.58 1.81
CA VAL A 89 0.12 10.81 2.61
C VAL A 89 1.51 10.90 3.26
N PRO A 90 2.35 11.86 2.86
CA PRO A 90 3.61 12.17 3.52
C PRO A 90 3.41 12.49 5.01
N GLY A 91 4.22 11.89 5.88
CA GLY A 91 4.30 12.29 7.29
C GLY A 91 3.15 11.89 8.23
N GLY A 92 2.20 11.01 7.87
CA GLY A 92 1.00 10.79 8.69
C GLY A 92 0.52 9.35 8.84
N GLN A 93 0.06 9.01 10.07
CA GLN A 93 -0.90 7.93 10.31
C GLN A 93 -2.17 8.25 9.50
N GLY A 94 -2.48 7.44 8.49
CA GLY A 94 -3.61 7.67 7.59
C GLY A 94 -4.91 7.90 8.36
N VAL A 95 -5.39 9.14 8.39
CA VAL A 95 -6.65 9.48 9.07
C VAL A 95 -7.81 9.03 8.18
N PRO A 96 -8.75 8.20 8.67
CA PRO A 96 -9.92 7.82 7.91
C PRO A 96 -11.00 8.91 7.99
N GLY A 97 -11.25 9.63 6.89
CA GLY A 97 -12.26 10.70 6.79
C GLY A 97 -11.83 11.97 7.54
N GLU A 98 -12.12 13.20 7.14
CA GLU A 98 -13.35 13.74 6.57
C GLU A 98 -13.00 14.95 5.66
N GLU A 99 -13.96 15.32 4.79
CA GLU A 99 -13.98 16.56 4.00
C GLU A 99 -12.89 16.75 2.92
N GLY A 100 -12.90 15.87 1.92
CA GLY A 100 -12.15 16.11 0.68
C GLY A 100 -11.82 14.87 -0.13
N GLY A 101 -12.80 14.01 -0.41
CA GLY A 101 -12.68 12.99 -1.46
C GLY A 101 -11.56 11.96 -1.27
N ALA A 102 -11.40 11.38 -0.07
CA ALA A 102 -10.56 10.20 0.12
C ALA A 102 -11.27 8.97 -0.47
N PRO A 103 -10.76 8.34 -1.55
CA PRO A 103 -11.37 7.13 -2.07
C PRO A 103 -10.88 5.93 -1.23
N GLY A 104 -11.33 5.87 0.02
CA GLY A 104 -10.62 5.16 1.10
C GLY A 104 -11.06 3.72 1.38
N THR A 105 -12.33 3.37 1.14
CA THR A 105 -12.86 2.03 1.45
C THR A 105 -13.01 1.17 0.21
N ASP A 106 -13.55 1.73 -0.87
CA ASP A 106 -13.91 0.98 -2.07
C ASP A 106 -12.66 0.52 -2.83
N HIS A 107 -11.62 1.35 -2.88
CA HIS A 107 -10.35 0.98 -3.50
C HIS A 107 -9.58 -0.07 -2.69
N ARG A 108 -9.59 0.00 -1.36
CA ARG A 108 -8.92 -1.04 -0.54
C ARG A 108 -9.57 -2.40 -0.71
N GLN A 109 -10.90 -2.45 -0.82
CA GLN A 109 -11.63 -3.69 -1.10
C GLN A 109 -11.31 -4.24 -2.50
N ALA A 110 -11.20 -3.39 -3.51
CA ALA A 110 -10.85 -3.79 -4.86
C ALA A 110 -9.43 -4.39 -5.00
N LEU A 111 -8.53 -4.11 -4.06
CA LEU A 111 -7.19 -4.71 -4.00
C LEU A 111 -7.16 -6.09 -3.31
N LEU A 112 -8.27 -6.53 -2.69
CA LEU A 112 -8.30 -7.81 -1.98
C LEU A 112 -8.27 -8.98 -2.98
N PRO A 113 -7.36 -9.96 -2.80
CA PRO A 113 -7.27 -11.12 -3.69
C PRO A 113 -8.58 -11.89 -3.83
N GLY A 114 -9.40 -11.97 -2.77
CA GLY A 114 -10.70 -12.65 -2.80
C GLY A 114 -11.78 -11.92 -3.61
N VAL A 115 -11.65 -10.60 -3.79
CA VAL A 115 -12.53 -9.80 -4.65
C VAL A 115 -12.09 -9.93 -6.11
N LEU A 116 -10.78 -10.01 -6.34
CA LEU A 116 -10.17 -9.98 -7.66
C LEU A 116 -10.11 -11.36 -8.32
N LEU A 117 -9.88 -12.40 -7.53
CA LEU A 117 -9.72 -13.79 -7.96
C LEU A 117 -10.76 -14.72 -7.33
N GLY A 118 -11.86 -14.19 -6.79
CA GLY A 118 -12.91 -15.00 -6.16
C GLY A 118 -12.45 -15.79 -4.92
N PRO A 119 -13.35 -16.57 -4.29
CA PRO A 119 -13.01 -17.38 -3.13
C PRO A 119 -12.05 -18.53 -3.51
N VAL A 120 -10.91 -18.60 -2.82
CA VAL A 120 -9.85 -19.61 -3.02
C VAL A 120 -10.27 -21.04 -2.63
N HIS A 121 -11.52 -21.26 -2.21
CA HIS A 121 -11.97 -22.49 -1.54
C HIS A 121 -13.05 -23.31 -2.27
N HIS A 122 -13.43 -22.98 -3.51
CA HIS A 122 -14.41 -23.77 -4.24
C HIS A 122 -13.84 -24.35 -5.53
N THR A 123 -13.45 -25.62 -5.44
CA THR A 123 -13.05 -26.48 -6.58
C THR A 123 -14.20 -26.85 -7.51
N GLN A 124 -15.40 -26.27 -7.35
CA GLN A 124 -16.59 -26.58 -8.14
C GLN A 124 -17.06 -25.45 -9.06
N ASP A 125 -16.61 -24.20 -8.88
CA ASP A 125 -16.97 -23.06 -9.75
C ASP A 125 -15.74 -22.55 -10.52
N VAL A 126 -15.16 -23.43 -11.33
CA VAL A 126 -14.00 -23.12 -12.21
C VAL A 126 -14.36 -22.08 -13.30
N GLU A 127 -15.65 -21.76 -13.47
CA GLU A 127 -16.14 -20.75 -14.43
C GLU A 127 -15.98 -19.28 -13.97
N THR A 128 -15.55 -19.02 -12.72
CA THR A 128 -15.72 -17.70 -12.08
C THR A 128 -14.43 -16.87 -11.92
N LEU A 129 -13.33 -17.29 -12.55
CA LEU A 129 -12.04 -16.60 -12.43
C LEU A 129 -11.67 -15.87 -13.72
N PRO A 130 -11.05 -14.68 -13.62
CA PRO A 130 -10.44 -14.04 -14.78
C PRO A 130 -9.51 -15.02 -15.52
N ALA A 131 -9.58 -15.00 -16.84
CA ALA A 131 -8.76 -15.80 -17.74
C ALA A 131 -7.31 -15.29 -17.73
N LEU A 132 -6.58 -15.67 -16.69
CA LEU A 132 -5.20 -15.32 -16.42
C LEU A 132 -4.34 -16.58 -16.31
N THR A 133 -3.12 -16.51 -16.82
CA THR A 133 -2.09 -17.52 -16.59
C THR A 133 -1.70 -17.58 -15.11
N GLY A 134 -1.07 -18.68 -14.68
CA GLY A 134 -0.64 -18.83 -13.28
C GLY A 134 0.29 -17.69 -12.84
N THR A 135 1.22 -17.29 -13.70
CA THR A 135 2.15 -16.18 -13.45
C THR A 135 1.43 -14.84 -13.35
N GLU A 136 0.51 -14.53 -14.28
CA GLU A 136 -0.28 -13.29 -14.25
C GLU A 136 -1.12 -13.17 -12.98
N ARG A 137 -1.69 -14.27 -12.47
CA ARG A 137 -2.45 -14.24 -11.20
C ARG A 137 -1.56 -13.88 -10.02
N LEU A 138 -0.41 -14.54 -9.91
CA LEU A 138 0.54 -14.28 -8.82
C LEU A 138 1.07 -12.85 -8.85
N ASP A 139 1.45 -12.37 -10.03
CA ASP A 139 1.98 -11.02 -10.22
C ASP A 139 0.91 -9.94 -10.01
N LEU A 140 -0.35 -10.24 -10.32
CA LEU A 140 -1.46 -9.34 -10.07
C LEU A 140 -1.76 -9.21 -8.58
N VAL A 141 -1.77 -10.33 -7.85
CA VAL A 141 -1.90 -10.32 -6.38
C VAL A 141 -0.73 -9.58 -5.74
N ALA A 142 0.49 -9.81 -6.21
CA ALA A 142 1.67 -9.08 -5.74
C ALA A 142 1.52 -7.57 -6.00
N ALA A 143 1.13 -7.17 -7.21
CA ALA A 143 0.92 -5.76 -7.54
C ALA A 143 -0.14 -5.09 -6.66
N CYS A 144 -1.29 -5.75 -6.44
CA CYS A 144 -2.34 -5.23 -5.58
C CYS A 144 -1.91 -5.13 -4.11
N THR A 145 -1.15 -6.12 -3.62
CA THR A 145 -0.63 -6.12 -2.24
C THR A 145 0.38 -4.99 -2.03
N LEU A 146 1.29 -4.79 -2.98
CA LEU A 146 2.29 -3.73 -2.94
C LEU A 146 1.63 -2.35 -3.00
N ALA A 147 0.66 -2.16 -3.90
CA ALA A 147 -0.10 -0.92 -3.98
C ALA A 147 -0.86 -0.65 -2.67
N ALA A 148 -1.49 -1.66 -2.06
CA ALA A 148 -2.18 -1.52 -0.78
C ALA A 148 -1.24 -1.17 0.39
N ALA A 149 0.04 -1.54 0.30
CA ALA A 149 1.05 -1.24 1.32
C ALA A 149 1.59 0.20 1.22
N MET A 150 1.61 0.80 0.02
CA MET A 150 2.19 2.14 -0.19
C MET A 150 1.58 3.25 0.69
N PRO A 151 0.25 3.31 0.93
CA PRO A 151 -0.33 4.28 1.87
C PRO A 151 0.09 4.12 3.33
N SER A 152 0.72 2.98 3.70
CA SER A 152 1.09 2.66 5.09
C SER A 152 2.56 2.93 5.40
N THR A 153 3.35 3.46 4.47
CA THR A 153 4.76 3.82 4.72
C THR A 153 4.84 4.90 5.79
N THR A 154 5.54 4.65 6.90
CA THR A 154 5.53 5.52 8.10
C THR A 154 6.80 6.36 8.27
N LEU A 155 6.70 7.41 9.09
CA LEU A 155 7.76 8.38 9.38
C LEU A 155 9.07 7.72 9.88
N GLY A 156 10.18 8.09 9.24
CA GLY A 156 11.57 7.72 9.63
C GLY A 156 12.43 7.24 8.46
N TYR A 157 11.86 6.45 7.54
CA TYR A 157 12.54 5.90 6.34
C TYR A 157 11.67 5.95 5.07
N TYR A 158 10.64 6.81 5.07
CA TYR A 158 9.60 6.89 4.05
C TYR A 158 10.09 6.83 2.59
N PRO A 159 11.10 7.62 2.15
CA PRO A 159 11.53 7.57 0.75
C PRO A 159 12.13 6.22 0.35
N LEU A 160 12.89 5.58 1.23
CA LEU A 160 13.54 4.29 0.94
C LEU A 160 12.53 3.14 0.89
N GLU A 161 11.57 3.13 1.82
CA GLU A 161 10.49 2.14 1.84
C GLU A 161 9.63 2.29 0.57
N LEU A 162 9.26 3.52 0.22
CA LEU A 162 8.46 3.80 -0.97
C LEU A 162 9.21 3.44 -2.27
N GLU A 163 10.50 3.73 -2.37
CA GLU A 163 11.35 3.32 -3.49
C GLU A 163 11.40 1.78 -3.62
N ALA A 164 11.53 1.05 -2.50
CA ALA A 164 11.56 -0.40 -2.50
C ALA A 164 10.22 -1.02 -2.93
N LEU A 165 9.10 -0.54 -2.39
CA LEU A 165 7.76 -0.96 -2.81
C LEU A 165 7.52 -0.65 -4.29
N THR A 166 7.97 0.51 -4.75
CA THR A 166 7.88 0.91 -6.16
C THR A 166 8.67 -0.02 -7.07
N GLY A 167 9.91 -0.33 -6.71
CA GLY A 167 10.75 -1.27 -7.46
C GLY A 167 10.14 -2.68 -7.52
N ALA A 168 9.56 -3.14 -6.40
CA ALA A 168 8.86 -4.43 -6.34
C ALA A 168 7.60 -4.43 -7.23
N LEU A 169 6.83 -3.33 -7.25
CA LEU A 169 5.65 -3.20 -8.09
C LEU A 169 6.02 -3.26 -9.58
N GLU A 170 7.05 -2.52 -9.99
CA GLU A 170 7.58 -2.56 -11.36
C GLU A 170 8.08 -3.97 -11.74
N ALA A 171 8.68 -4.70 -10.79
CA ALA A 171 9.12 -6.07 -11.00
C ALA A 171 7.96 -7.05 -11.20
N ALA A 172 6.91 -6.94 -10.39
CA ALA A 172 5.69 -7.73 -10.53
C ALA A 172 5.03 -7.49 -11.91
N VAL A 173 4.87 -6.23 -12.31
CA VAL A 173 4.31 -5.87 -13.64
C VAL A 173 5.16 -6.45 -14.77
N ARG A 174 6.49 -6.35 -14.65
CA ARG A 174 7.42 -6.86 -15.66
C ARG A 174 7.35 -8.38 -15.77
N SER A 175 7.32 -9.07 -14.64
CA SER A 175 7.12 -10.53 -14.55
C SER A 175 5.79 -10.94 -15.16
N GLY A 176 4.70 -10.26 -14.80
CA GLY A 176 3.35 -10.56 -15.26
C GLY A 176 3.15 -10.34 -16.75
N ARG A 177 3.93 -9.45 -17.36
CA ARG A 177 4.01 -9.27 -18.81
C ARG A 177 4.92 -10.28 -19.53
N GLY A 178 5.58 -11.17 -18.79
CA GLY A 178 6.55 -12.11 -19.34
C GLY A 178 7.87 -11.48 -19.80
N ILE A 179 8.17 -10.24 -19.38
CA ILE A 179 9.41 -9.55 -19.70
C ILE A 179 10.48 -10.00 -18.70
N LEU A 180 10.92 -11.25 -18.78
CA LEU A 180 12.05 -11.69 -17.97
C LEU A 180 13.28 -10.88 -18.39
N THR A 181 13.85 -10.12 -17.45
CA THR A 181 15.16 -9.50 -17.61
C THR A 181 16.14 -10.62 -17.98
N GLY A 182 16.61 -10.58 -19.22
CA GLY A 182 17.40 -11.65 -19.81
C GLY A 182 18.70 -11.91 -19.07
N HIS A 183 18.68 -12.83 -18.12
CA HIS A 183 19.84 -13.66 -17.83
C HIS A 183 19.85 -14.81 -18.82
N ARG A 184 20.39 -14.54 -20.02
CA ARG A 184 20.93 -15.60 -20.87
C ARG A 184 22.08 -16.25 -20.10
N VAL A 185 21.80 -17.36 -19.42
CA VAL A 185 22.85 -18.31 -19.04
C VAL A 185 23.45 -18.82 -20.34
N ARG A 186 24.63 -18.32 -20.70
CA ARG A 186 25.51 -18.97 -21.67
C ARG A 186 25.92 -20.30 -21.04
N GLN A 187 25.22 -21.37 -21.37
CA GLN A 187 25.79 -22.70 -21.21
C GLN A 187 26.88 -22.85 -22.28
N ARG A 188 28.11 -23.05 -21.81
CA ARG A 188 29.21 -23.65 -22.56
C ARG A 188 29.16 -25.14 -22.34
#